data_AF-A0A357I8D7-F1
#
_entry.id   AF-A0A357I8D7-F1
#
_cell.length_a   1.000
_cell.length_b   1.000
_cell.length_c   1.000
_cell.angle_alpha   90.00
_cell.angle_beta   90.00
_cell.angle_gamma   90.00
#
_symmetry.space_group_name_H-M   'P 1'
#
loop_
_entity.id
_entity.type
_entity.pdbx_description
1 polymer ?
#
loop_
_entity_poly.entity_id
_entity_poly.type
_entity_poly.pdbx_seq_one_letter_code
_entity_poly.pdbx_strand_id
1 'polypeptide(L)'
;MNISVEFLQRLSQIGYAACFKDQGDRGEFILDAVYGLKPGQEPTLVGKAVGKIAVRKFDEAIDLLQNRVLTENPDNLTAKCFLGLALSETGSQSEAEDHLEEVMMLGNDDHRAVASAVLGA
;
A
#
# COMPACT_ATOMS: atom_id res chain seq x y z
N MET A 1 14.58 -1.43 -22.68
CA MET A 1 15.46 -1.85 -21.57
C MET A 1 14.88 -3.14 -20.98
N ASN A 2 15.65 -4.21 -20.83
CA ASN A 2 15.19 -5.41 -20.14
C ASN A 2 15.37 -5.21 -18.63
N ILE A 3 14.28 -5.24 -17.88
CA ILE A 3 14.28 -4.95 -16.44
C ILE A 3 13.94 -6.24 -15.69
N SER A 4 14.85 -6.68 -14.83
CA SER A 4 14.66 -7.90 -14.04
C SER A 4 13.67 -7.67 -12.89
N VAL A 5 13.02 -8.75 -12.47
CA VAL A 5 12.13 -8.73 -11.29
C VAL A 5 12.90 -8.36 -10.03
N GLU A 6 14.11 -8.90 -9.85
CA GLU A 6 14.97 -8.57 -8.70
C GLU A 6 15.30 -7.07 -8.63
N PHE A 7 15.55 -6.44 -9.78
CA PHE A 7 15.80 -5.00 -9.84
C PHE A 7 14.59 -4.19 -9.38
N LEU A 8 13.39 -4.54 -9.86
CA LEU A 8 12.15 -3.89 -9.44
C LEU A 8 11.89 -4.11 -7.95
N GLN A 9 12.13 -5.31 -7.43
CA GLN A 9 11.98 -5.63 -6.01
C GLN A 9 12.89 -4.76 -5.14
N ARG A 10 14.16 -4.60 -5.52
CA ARG A 10 15.07 -3.70 -4.79
C ARG A 10 14.64 -2.25 -4.86
N LEU A 11 14.19 -1.77 -6.03
CA LEU A 11 13.66 -0.41 -6.14
C LEU A 11 12.44 -0.21 -5.25
N SER A 12 11.50 -1.16 -5.22
CA SER A 12 10.34 -1.11 -4.33
C SER A 12 10.76 -1.06 -2.86
N GLN A 13 11.73 -1.89 -2.43
CA GLN A 13 12.25 -1.87 -1.05
C GLN A 13 12.84 -0.51 -0.68
N ILE A 14 13.59 0.11 -1.58
CA ILE A 14 14.13 1.47 -1.38
C ILE A 14 12.99 2.50 -1.31
N GLY A 15 12.01 2.40 -2.20
CA GLY A 15 10.83 3.26 -2.21
C GLY A 15 10.05 3.19 -0.89
N TYR A 16 9.77 1.98 -0.41
CA TYR A 16 9.14 1.76 0.89
C TYR A 16 9.96 2.32 2.04
N ALA A 17 11.27 2.06 2.08
CA ALA A 17 12.14 2.59 3.12
C ALA A 17 12.13 4.13 3.16
N ALA A 18 12.09 4.78 1.99
CA ALA A 18 11.98 6.24 1.89
C ALA A 18 10.62 6.77 2.40
N CYS A 19 9.51 6.11 2.05
CA CYS A 19 8.18 6.45 2.56
C CYS A 19 8.13 6.49 4.10
N PHE A 20 8.78 5.53 4.76
CA PHE A 20 8.77 5.42 6.23
C PHE A 20 9.90 6.18 6.96
N LYS A 21 10.74 6.96 6.25
CA LYS A 21 11.89 7.70 6.81
C LYS A 21 11.79 9.22 6.63
N ASP A 22 10.57 9.76 6.65
CA ASP A 22 10.30 11.20 6.43
C ASP A 22 10.79 11.70 5.06
N GLN A 23 10.82 10.80 4.07
CA GLN A 23 11.19 11.09 2.69
C GLN A 23 10.06 10.67 1.74
N GLY A 24 8.82 11.03 2.10
CA GLY A 24 7.59 10.66 1.39
C GLY A 24 7.65 10.97 -0.10
N ASP A 25 8.08 12.19 -0.49
CA ASP A 25 8.20 12.59 -1.89
C ASP A 25 9.17 11.71 -2.69
N ARG A 26 10.29 11.28 -2.08
CA ARG A 26 11.25 10.38 -2.72
C ARG A 26 10.68 8.97 -2.84
N GLY A 27 10.00 8.51 -1.79
CA GLY A 27 9.31 7.22 -1.81
C GLY A 27 8.25 7.15 -2.90
N GLU A 28 7.38 8.17 -2.98
CA GLU A 28 6.38 8.32 -4.04
C GLU A 28 7.04 8.29 -5.42
N PHE A 29 8.09 9.10 -5.64
CA PHE A 29 8.78 9.15 -6.92
C PHE A 29 9.34 7.78 -7.36
N ILE A 30 9.96 7.05 -6.44
CA ILE A 30 10.54 5.73 -6.74
C ILE A 30 9.43 4.72 -7.06
N LEU A 31 8.34 4.72 -6.29
CA LEU A 31 7.24 3.77 -6.47
C LEU A 31 6.40 4.09 -7.72
N ASP A 32 6.22 5.37 -8.07
CA ASP A 32 5.64 5.80 -9.35
C ASP A 32 6.53 5.37 -10.52
N ALA A 33 7.86 5.44 -10.38
CA ALA A 33 8.79 4.93 -11.40
C ALA A 33 8.68 3.41 -11.56
N VAL A 34 8.62 2.63 -10.46
CA VAL A 34 8.41 1.18 -10.50
C VAL A 34 7.10 0.84 -11.21
N TYR A 35 6.02 1.54 -10.90
CA TYR A 35 4.75 1.40 -11.60
C TYR A 35 4.89 1.71 -13.11
N GLY A 36 5.57 2.79 -13.49
CA GLY A 36 5.81 3.13 -14.90
C GLY A 36 6.58 2.07 -15.67
N LEU A 37 7.48 1.33 -15.01
CA LEU A 37 8.25 0.25 -15.62
C LEU A 37 7.43 -1.04 -15.81
N LYS A 38 6.48 -1.32 -14.91
CA LYS A 38 5.57 -2.48 -14.96
C LYS A 38 4.16 -2.08 -14.49
N PRO A 39 3.37 -1.41 -15.35
CA PRO A 39 2.07 -0.90 -14.96
C PRO A 39 1.05 -2.01 -14.82
N GLY A 40 0.08 -1.82 -13.91
CA GLY A 40 -1.08 -2.68 -13.77
C GLY A 40 -0.82 -4.06 -13.16
N GLN A 41 0.38 -4.29 -12.63
CA GLN A 41 0.66 -5.48 -11.82
C GLN A 41 0.28 -5.19 -10.38
N GLU A 42 -0.33 -6.17 -9.71
CA GLU A 42 -0.80 -6.01 -8.34
C GLU A 42 0.29 -5.46 -7.39
N PRO A 43 1.54 -5.98 -7.35
CA PRO A 43 2.57 -5.44 -6.46
C PRO A 43 2.98 -4.00 -6.77
N THR A 44 2.91 -3.57 -8.03
CA THR A 44 3.29 -2.21 -8.42
C THR A 44 2.15 -1.21 -8.19
N LEU A 45 0.90 -1.65 -8.26
CA LEU A 45 -0.27 -0.87 -7.85
C LEU A 45 -0.26 -0.64 -6.33
N VAL A 46 -0.05 -1.70 -5.53
CA VAL A 46 0.12 -1.58 -4.07
C VAL A 46 1.27 -0.64 -3.74
N GLY A 47 2.43 -0.83 -4.39
CA GLY A 47 3.58 0.06 -4.21
C GLY A 47 3.26 1.51 -4.49
N LYS A 48 2.57 1.80 -5.61
CA LYS A 48 2.13 3.15 -5.95
C LYS A 48 1.19 3.73 -4.89
N ALA A 49 0.23 2.95 -4.38
CA ALA A 49 -0.68 3.38 -3.34
C ALA A 49 0.06 3.75 -2.04
N VAL A 50 1.05 2.94 -1.63
CA VAL A 50 1.92 3.26 -0.48
C VAL A 50 2.67 4.59 -0.69
N GLY A 51 3.13 4.87 -1.90
CA GLY A 51 3.70 6.17 -2.27
C GLY A 51 2.72 7.32 -2.05
N LYS A 52 1.44 7.16 -2.48
CA LYS A 52 0.39 8.17 -2.28
C LYS A 52 0.05 8.39 -0.80
N ILE A 53 0.01 7.33 0.00
CA ILE A 53 -0.16 7.43 1.47
C ILE A 53 0.96 8.26 2.08
N ALA A 54 2.22 8.02 1.69
CA ALA A 54 3.38 8.72 2.24
C ALA A 54 3.37 10.23 2.01
N VAL A 55 2.69 10.70 0.96
CA VAL A 55 2.50 12.13 0.65
C VAL A 55 1.08 12.60 0.96
N ARG A 56 0.34 11.86 1.79
CA ARG A 56 -1.02 12.17 2.29
C ARG A 56 -2.08 12.36 1.19
N LYS A 57 -1.89 11.74 0.02
CA LYS A 57 -2.88 11.67 -1.06
C LYS A 57 -3.77 10.44 -0.87
N PHE A 58 -4.54 10.44 0.23
CA PHE A 58 -5.29 9.26 0.67
C PHE A 58 -6.38 8.83 -0.33
N ASP A 59 -7.10 9.78 -0.93
CA ASP A 59 -8.14 9.47 -1.92
C ASP A 59 -7.58 8.71 -3.14
N GLU A 60 -6.40 9.10 -3.63
CA GLU A 60 -5.72 8.39 -4.72
C GLU A 60 -5.26 6.99 -4.29
N ALA A 61 -4.80 6.83 -3.04
CA ALA A 61 -4.41 5.54 -2.51
C ALA A 61 -5.62 4.60 -2.38
N ILE A 62 -6.74 5.11 -1.86
CA ILE A 62 -8.01 4.36 -1.71
C ILE A 62 -8.49 3.88 -3.07
N ASP A 63 -8.55 4.76 -4.08
CA ASP A 63 -8.96 4.38 -5.45
C ASP A 63 -8.07 3.26 -6.03
N LEU A 64 -6.75 3.39 -5.89
CA LEU A 64 -5.82 2.36 -6.35
C LEU A 64 -6.05 1.02 -5.65
N LEU A 65 -6.28 1.02 -4.34
CA LEU A 65 -6.41 -0.19 -3.54
C LEU A 65 -7.78 -0.85 -3.77
N GLN A 66 -8.87 -0.11 -3.69
CA GLN A 66 -10.24 -0.63 -3.85
C GLN A 66 -10.54 -1.00 -5.30
N ASN A 67 -10.37 -0.03 -6.21
CA ASN A 67 -10.88 -0.14 -7.58
C ASN A 67 -9.91 -0.81 -8.54
N ARG A 68 -8.64 -1.03 -8.13
CA ARG A 68 -7.64 -1.66 -9.01
C ARG A 68 -6.99 -2.90 -8.44
N VAL A 69 -6.73 -2.94 -7.14
CA VAL A 69 -6.12 -4.12 -6.50
C VAL A 69 -7.18 -5.10 -6.04
N LEU A 70 -8.08 -4.67 -5.15
CA LEU A 70 -9.07 -5.55 -4.53
C LEU A 70 -10.20 -5.98 -5.48
N THR A 71 -10.44 -5.24 -6.55
CA THR A 71 -11.36 -5.69 -7.62
C THR A 71 -10.84 -6.94 -8.34
N GLU A 72 -9.52 -7.07 -8.52
CA GLU A 72 -8.88 -8.20 -9.21
C GLU A 72 -8.47 -9.31 -8.23
N ASN A 73 -7.99 -8.94 -7.05
CA ASN A 73 -7.64 -9.86 -5.98
C ASN A 73 -8.26 -9.39 -4.64
N PRO A 74 -9.52 -9.80 -4.38
CA PRO A 74 -10.23 -9.44 -3.16
C PRO A 74 -9.54 -9.89 -1.87
N ASP A 75 -8.66 -10.89 -1.92
CA ASP A 75 -8.02 -11.48 -0.74
C ASP A 75 -6.62 -10.90 -0.47
N ASN A 76 -6.25 -9.82 -1.17
CA ASN A 76 -4.94 -9.20 -0.99
C ASN A 76 -4.83 -8.49 0.37
N LEU A 77 -4.27 -9.20 1.36
CA LEU A 77 -4.13 -8.70 2.73
C LEU A 77 -3.23 -7.46 2.83
N THR A 78 -2.18 -7.36 1.99
CA THR A 78 -1.32 -6.16 1.97
C THR A 78 -2.10 -4.94 1.51
N ALA A 79 -2.95 -5.09 0.50
CA ALA A 79 -3.82 -4.02 0.01
C ALA A 79 -4.85 -3.63 1.07
N LYS A 80 -5.45 -4.60 1.77
CA LYS A 80 -6.37 -4.34 2.91
C LYS A 80 -5.68 -3.59 4.05
N CYS A 81 -4.42 -3.91 4.39
CA CYS A 81 -3.66 -3.14 5.39
C CYS A 81 -3.56 -1.66 5.02
N PHE A 82 -3.09 -1.37 3.81
CA PHE A 82 -2.87 0.01 3.37
C PHE A 82 -4.19 0.74 3.09
N LEU A 83 -5.25 0.01 2.73
CA LEU A 83 -6.58 0.58 2.57
C LEU A 83 -7.15 0.99 3.93
N GLY A 84 -7.07 0.11 4.93
CA GLY A 84 -7.47 0.44 6.30
C GLY A 84 -6.72 1.65 6.86
N LEU A 85 -5.40 1.74 6.62
CA LEU A 85 -4.62 2.92 6.98
C LEU A 85 -5.15 4.20 6.29
N ALA A 86 -5.36 4.17 4.97
CA ALA A 86 -5.83 5.35 4.23
C ALA A 86 -7.28 5.76 4.60
N LEU A 87 -8.15 4.79 4.87
CA LEU A 87 -9.52 5.02 5.33
C LEU A 87 -9.56 5.62 6.72
N SER A 88 -8.72 5.15 7.65
CA SER A 88 -8.61 5.73 8.99
C SER A 88 -8.17 7.20 8.93
N GLU A 89 -7.17 7.52 8.11
CA GLU A 89 -6.69 8.90 7.90
C GLU A 89 -7.73 9.85 7.27
N THR A 90 -8.72 9.30 6.55
CA THR A 90 -9.82 10.08 5.95
C THR A 90 -11.09 10.11 6.80
N GLY A 91 -11.09 9.44 7.95
CA GLY A 91 -12.21 9.41 8.89
C GLY A 91 -13.25 8.32 8.62
N SER A 92 -13.02 7.45 7.63
CA SER A 92 -13.86 6.29 7.31
C SER A 92 -13.54 5.10 8.22
N GLN A 93 -13.60 5.33 9.54
CA GLN A 93 -13.10 4.40 10.55
C GLN A 93 -13.78 3.02 10.53
N SER A 94 -15.10 2.97 10.34
CA SER A 94 -15.85 1.69 10.30
C SER A 94 -15.40 0.80 9.14
N GLU A 95 -15.16 1.37 7.95
CA GLU A 95 -14.72 0.61 6.78
C GLU A 95 -13.25 0.18 6.92
N ALA A 96 -12.44 1.03 7.57
CA ALA A 96 -11.07 0.66 7.95
C ALA A 96 -11.07 -0.56 8.88
N GLU A 97 -11.91 -0.55 9.91
CA GLU A 97 -12.05 -1.64 10.89
C GLU A 97 -12.41 -2.95 10.21
N ASP A 98 -13.43 -2.98 9.33
CA ASP A 98 -13.85 -4.18 8.60
C ASP A 98 -12.67 -4.83 7.84
N HIS A 99 -11.88 -4.03 7.13
CA HIS A 99 -10.72 -4.53 6.39
C HIS A 99 -9.59 -5.01 7.31
N LEU A 100 -9.33 -4.29 8.41
CA LEU A 100 -8.23 -4.58 9.32
C LEU A 100 -8.53 -5.76 10.25
N GLU A 101 -9.78 -6.02 10.60
CA GLU A 101 -10.18 -7.22 11.32
C GLU A 101 -9.90 -8.48 10.49
N GLU A 102 -10.21 -8.44 9.19
CA GLU A 102 -9.88 -9.54 8.28
C GLU A 102 -8.36 -9.77 8.19
N VAL A 103 -7.59 -8.68 8.09
CA VAL A 103 -6.13 -8.72 8.14
C VAL A 103 -5.64 -9.35 9.45
N MET A 104 -6.27 -9.03 10.59
CA MET A 104 -5.89 -9.60 11.88
C MET A 104 -6.11 -11.11 11.93
N MET A 105 -7.19 -11.61 11.32
CA MET A 105 -7.53 -13.03 11.26
C MET A 105 -6.64 -13.83 10.29
N LEU A 106 -6.36 -13.28 9.11
CA LEU A 106 -5.74 -14.03 8.00
C LEU A 106 -4.28 -13.67 7.72
N GLY A 107 -3.80 -12.56 8.29
CA GLY A 107 -2.47 -12.00 8.05
C GLY A 107 -1.31 -12.85 8.55
N ASN A 108 -0.11 -12.48 8.13
CA ASN A 108 1.13 -12.89 8.80
C ASN A 108 1.43 -11.87 9.92
N ASP A 109 2.56 -12.03 10.61
CA ASP A 109 2.93 -11.12 11.71
C ASP A 109 3.11 -9.67 11.26
N ASP A 110 3.66 -9.44 10.06
CA ASP A 110 3.85 -8.10 9.51
C ASP A 110 2.50 -7.41 9.20
N HIS A 111 1.57 -8.15 8.58
CA HIS A 111 0.22 -7.68 8.31
C HIS A 111 -0.51 -7.30 9.61
N ARG A 112 -0.44 -8.18 10.62
CA ARG A 112 -1.05 -7.93 11.94
C ARG A 112 -0.44 -6.73 12.66
N ALA A 113 0.87 -6.54 12.55
CA ALA A 113 1.55 -5.39 13.16
C ALA A 113 1.03 -4.07 12.58
N VAL A 114 0.82 -4.00 11.26
CA VAL A 114 0.22 -2.83 10.60
C VAL A 114 -1.22 -2.62 11.06
N ALA A 115 -2.05 -3.67 11.01
CA ALA A 115 -3.45 -3.57 11.41
C ALA A 115 -3.63 -3.15 12.87
N SER A 116 -2.85 -3.72 13.78
CA SER A 116 -2.91 -3.38 15.21
C SER A 116 -2.52 -1.92 15.47
N ALA A 117 -1.56 -1.38 14.72
CA ALA A 117 -1.13 0.01 14.85
C ALA A 117 -2.24 0.99 14.42
N VAL A 118 -3.04 0.63 13.41
CA VAL A 118 -4.16 1.47 12.94
C VAL A 118 -5.38 1.33 13.85
N LEU A 119 -5.73 0.11 14.27
CA LEU A 119 -6.89 -0.14 15.16
C LEU A 119 -6.71 0.41 16.59
N GLY A 120 -5.46 0.60 17.02
CA GLY A 120 -5.14 1.14 18.34
C GLY A 120 -4.98 2.67 18.41
N ALA A 121 -5.11 3.37 17.27
CA ALA A 121 -4.98 4.83 17.15
C ALA A 121 -6.32 5.54 17.37
#